data_AF-A0A8C9IBQ0-F1
#
_entry.id   AF-A0A8C9IBQ0-F1
#
_cell.length_a   1.000
_cell.length_b   1.000
_cell.length_c   1.000
_cell.angle_alpha   90.00
_cell.angle_beta   90.00
_cell.angle_gamma   90.00
#
_symmetry.space_group_name_H-M   'P 1'
#
loop_
_entity.id
_entity.type
_entity.pdbx_description
1 polymer ?
#
loop_
_entity_poly.entity_id
_entity_poly.type
_entity_poly.pdbx_seq_one_letter_code
_entity_poly.pdbx_strand_id
1 'polypeptide(L)'
;MPSEYTYMKLRSDCSRPSLQWYTRAQSKMRRPSLLLKDILKCTLLVFGVWILYILKLNYTTEECDMKKMHYVDPDRVKRAQKYAQHVLQKECRPKFAKTSMAMLFEHRYSVDLLPFVQKAPKDSEAESKYDPPFGFRKFSGKVQTLLELLPEHDLPEHLKAKTCRRCVVVGSGGILHGLELGHTLNQFDVVIRLNSAPVEGYSEHVGNKTTIRMTYPEGAPLSDLEYYSNDLFVAVLFKSVDFNWLQAMVKHETLPFWVRLFFWKQVAEKIPLQPKHFRILNPVIIKETAFDILQYSEPQSRFWGRDKNVPTIGVIAVVLATHLCDEVSLAGFGYDLSQPRTPLHYFDNQCMAAMNFQTMHNVTTETKFLLKLVKEGVVKDLSGGIYCEF
;
A
#
# COMPACT_ATOMS: atom_id res chain seq x y z
N MET A 1 96.60 -23.11 83.26
CA MET A 1 95.79 -23.50 84.44
C MET A 1 94.63 -22.52 84.59
N PRO A 2 93.40 -22.98 84.88
CA PRO A 2 92.73 -24.12 84.24
C PRO A 2 91.22 -23.91 83.96
N SER A 3 90.65 -24.85 83.19
CA SER A 3 89.30 -25.49 83.23
C SER A 3 88.03 -24.65 83.48
N GLU A 4 86.92 -24.87 82.76
CA GLU A 4 85.99 -25.98 83.01
C GLU A 4 85.21 -26.50 81.78
N TYR A 5 84.63 -27.70 81.94
CA TYR A 5 84.34 -28.79 80.98
C TYR A 5 82.87 -28.79 80.45
N THR A 6 82.61 -29.08 79.16
CA THR A 6 82.12 -30.35 78.50
C THR A 6 80.60 -30.67 78.74
N TYR A 7 79.73 -31.13 77.82
CA TYR A 7 79.75 -32.35 76.97
C TYR A 7 78.56 -32.38 75.96
N MET A 8 78.74 -33.06 74.82
CA MET A 8 77.73 -33.38 73.77
C MET A 8 77.13 -34.80 73.89
N LYS A 9 75.87 -35.00 73.45
CA LYS A 9 75.29 -36.24 72.83
C LYS A 9 73.80 -36.02 72.49
N LEU A 10 73.06 -36.77 71.66
CA LEU A 10 73.14 -37.25 70.26
C LEU A 10 71.76 -37.88 69.90
N ARG A 11 71.24 -37.66 68.67
CA ARG A 11 70.34 -38.49 67.81
C ARG A 11 68.83 -38.74 68.06
N SER A 12 68.13 -38.72 66.90
CA SER A 12 67.07 -39.61 66.31
C SER A 12 65.72 -38.94 66.07
N ASP A 13 64.83 -39.28 65.11
CA ASP A 13 64.84 -40.16 63.93
C ASP A 13 63.63 -39.77 63.03
N CYS A 14 63.64 -40.29 61.80
CA CYS A 14 62.71 -40.17 60.66
C CYS A 14 61.18 -39.93 60.87
N SER A 15 60.55 -39.25 59.90
CA SER A 15 59.12 -39.40 59.55
C SER A 15 58.90 -39.34 58.03
N ARG A 16 58.17 -40.32 57.47
CA ARG A 16 57.86 -40.55 56.04
C ARG A 16 56.64 -39.73 55.54
N PRO A 17 56.47 -39.57 54.21
CA PRO A 17 55.49 -38.66 53.58
C PRO A 17 54.08 -39.24 53.40
N SER A 18 53.09 -38.35 53.21
CA SER A 18 51.67 -38.67 53.03
C SER A 18 51.33 -39.19 51.63
N LEU A 19 50.68 -40.36 51.56
CA LEU A 19 50.04 -40.89 50.35
C LEU A 19 48.70 -40.19 50.09
N GLN A 20 48.60 -39.45 48.98
CA GLN A 20 47.33 -38.96 48.43
C GLN A 20 46.55 -40.11 47.78
N TRP A 21 45.33 -40.33 48.25
CA TRP A 21 44.39 -41.27 47.64
C TRP A 21 43.63 -40.62 46.48
N TYR A 22 43.49 -41.39 45.40
CA TYR A 22 42.71 -41.15 44.19
C TYR A 22 41.32 -40.53 44.45
N THR A 23 41.05 -39.36 43.87
CA THR A 23 39.68 -38.86 43.68
C THR A 23 39.13 -39.30 42.33
N ARG A 24 38.18 -40.25 42.40
CA ARG A 24 37.30 -40.70 41.33
C ARG A 24 36.53 -39.50 40.75
N ALA A 25 36.68 -39.24 39.45
CA ALA A 25 35.88 -38.24 38.74
C ALA A 25 34.39 -38.61 38.82
N GLN A 26 33.60 -37.82 39.57
CA GLN A 26 32.15 -37.81 39.42
C GLN A 26 31.79 -36.89 38.25
N SER A 27 31.36 -37.48 37.13
CA SER A 27 30.63 -36.76 36.10
C SER A 27 29.30 -36.27 36.67
N LYS A 28 29.24 -34.99 37.03
CA LYS A 28 28.02 -34.34 37.48
C LYS A 28 27.10 -34.17 36.26
N MET A 29 26.14 -35.07 36.09
CA MET A 29 25.08 -34.90 35.07
C MET A 29 24.42 -33.53 35.27
N ARG A 30 24.49 -32.66 34.26
CA ARG A 30 23.72 -31.40 34.24
C ARG A 30 22.23 -31.76 34.31
N ARG A 31 21.54 -31.24 35.33
CA ARG A 31 20.09 -31.40 35.48
C ARG A 31 19.36 -30.93 34.20
N PRO A 32 18.35 -31.65 33.68
CA PRO A 32 17.61 -31.28 32.46
C PRO A 32 16.74 -30.03 32.58
N SER A 33 16.77 -29.33 33.72
CA SER A 33 15.83 -28.27 34.06
C SER A 33 15.98 -27.00 33.21
N LEU A 34 17.16 -26.74 32.63
CA LEU A 34 17.33 -25.67 31.65
C LEU A 34 16.66 -26.02 30.32
N LEU A 35 16.90 -27.23 29.81
CA LEU A 35 16.30 -27.75 28.59
C LEU A 35 14.77 -27.77 28.66
N LEU A 36 14.21 -28.19 29.81
CA LEU A 36 12.76 -28.16 30.02
C LEU A 36 12.18 -26.74 30.04
N LYS A 37 12.90 -25.78 30.63
CA LYS A 37 12.49 -24.36 30.65
C LYS A 37 12.55 -23.74 29.26
N ASP A 38 13.55 -24.08 28.47
CA ASP A 38 13.68 -23.57 27.09
C ASP A 38 12.64 -24.20 26.16
N ILE A 39 12.35 -25.50 26.32
CA ILE A 39 11.24 -26.16 25.62
C ILE A 39 9.89 -25.52 26.01
N LEU A 40 9.65 -25.27 27.30
CA LEU A 40 8.42 -24.62 27.77
C LEU A 40 8.27 -23.18 27.24
N LYS A 41 9.38 -22.43 27.17
CA LYS A 41 9.38 -21.09 26.56
C LYS A 41 9.07 -21.17 25.06
N CYS A 42 9.70 -22.09 24.33
CA CYS A 42 9.43 -22.28 22.91
C CYS A 42 7.99 -22.71 22.65
N THR A 43 7.43 -23.63 23.44
CA THR A 43 6.03 -24.05 23.29
C THR A 43 5.06 -22.93 23.65
N LEU A 44 5.32 -22.13 24.69
CA LEU A 44 4.51 -20.94 24.98
C LEU A 44 4.59 -19.88 23.88
N LEU A 45 5.76 -19.71 23.25
CA LEU A 45 5.94 -18.79 22.12
C LEU A 45 5.17 -19.28 20.88
N VAL A 46 5.30 -20.57 20.55
CA VAL A 46 4.57 -21.20 19.45
C VAL A 46 3.06 -21.16 19.71
N PHE A 47 2.62 -21.44 20.94
CA PHE A 47 1.22 -21.38 21.33
C PHE A 47 0.68 -19.95 21.32
N GLY A 48 1.48 -18.96 21.73
CA GLY A 48 1.13 -17.54 21.63
C GLY A 48 1.01 -17.07 20.17
N VAL A 49 1.94 -17.48 19.31
CA VAL A 49 1.86 -17.24 17.85
C VAL A 49 0.65 -17.94 17.24
N TRP A 50 0.35 -19.16 17.70
CA TRP A 50 -0.80 -19.94 17.24
C TRP A 50 -2.13 -19.32 17.70
N ILE A 51 -2.23 -18.83 18.94
CA ILE A 51 -3.38 -18.04 19.42
C ILE A 51 -3.52 -16.76 18.61
N LEU A 52 -2.45 -16.01 18.37
CA LEU A 52 -2.50 -14.79 17.55
C LEU A 52 -2.91 -15.11 16.11
N TYR A 53 -2.50 -16.25 15.58
CA TYR A 53 -2.90 -16.74 14.26
C TYR A 53 -4.37 -17.15 14.23
N ILE A 54 -4.88 -17.85 15.26
CA ILE A 54 -6.29 -18.22 15.40
C ILE A 54 -7.16 -16.97 15.61
N LEU A 55 -6.73 -16.01 16.43
CA LEU A 55 -7.43 -14.73 16.62
C LEU A 55 -7.44 -13.91 15.33
N LYS A 56 -6.36 -13.96 14.53
CA LYS A 56 -6.31 -13.36 13.20
C LYS A 56 -7.27 -14.05 12.21
N LEU A 57 -7.43 -15.37 12.31
CA LEU A 57 -8.37 -16.14 11.48
C LEU A 57 -9.83 -15.98 11.90
N ASN A 58 -10.10 -15.82 13.20
CA ASN A 58 -11.43 -15.65 13.78
C ASN A 58 -11.88 -14.19 13.90
N TYR A 59 -11.12 -13.23 13.37
CA TYR A 59 -11.60 -11.86 13.24
C TYR A 59 -12.61 -11.80 12.08
N THR A 60 -13.84 -12.24 12.35
CA THR A 60 -14.97 -12.06 11.44
C THR A 60 -15.31 -10.58 11.38
N THR A 61 -14.89 -9.89 10.32
CA THR A 61 -15.48 -8.60 9.96
C THR A 61 -16.99 -8.81 9.79
N GLU A 62 -17.78 -7.96 10.43
CA GLU A 62 -19.23 -7.94 10.24
C GLU A 62 -19.53 -7.82 8.73
N GLU A 63 -20.24 -8.81 8.19
CA GLU A 63 -20.60 -8.83 6.78
C GLU A 63 -21.86 -7.99 6.55
N CYS A 64 -21.81 -7.14 5.54
CA CYS A 64 -22.92 -6.30 5.16
C CYS A 64 -23.94 -7.09 4.34
N ASP A 65 -25.22 -6.89 4.66
CA ASP A 65 -26.31 -7.48 3.90
C ASP A 65 -26.48 -6.76 2.55
N MET A 66 -25.83 -7.32 1.52
CA MET A 66 -25.90 -6.81 0.16
C MET A 66 -27.30 -6.86 -0.43
N LYS A 67 -28.23 -7.67 0.12
CA LYS A 67 -29.61 -7.77 -0.40
C LYS A 67 -30.47 -6.55 -0.05
N LYS A 68 -30.07 -5.76 0.94
CA LYS A 68 -30.75 -4.49 1.29
C LYS A 68 -30.31 -3.31 0.41
N MET A 69 -29.29 -3.49 -0.41
CA MET A 69 -28.63 -2.44 -1.20
C MET A 69 -29.35 -2.11 -2.51
N HIS A 70 -30.39 -2.86 -2.89
CA HIS A 70 -31.00 -2.73 -4.21
C HIS A 70 -31.85 -1.46 -4.41
N TYR A 71 -32.26 -0.78 -3.33
CA TYR A 71 -33.09 0.41 -3.48
C TYR A 71 -32.24 1.69 -3.49
N VAL A 72 -31.87 2.12 -4.69
CA VAL A 72 -31.45 3.50 -4.96
C VAL A 72 -32.65 4.25 -5.52
N ASP A 73 -32.96 5.41 -4.93
CA ASP A 73 -34.01 6.30 -5.43
C ASP A 73 -33.84 6.56 -6.94
N PRO A 74 -34.80 6.18 -7.81
CA PRO A 74 -34.69 6.37 -9.25
C PRO A 74 -34.46 7.83 -9.67
N ASP A 75 -34.97 8.80 -8.90
CA ASP A 75 -34.72 10.20 -9.20
C ASP A 75 -33.29 10.60 -8.88
N ARG A 76 -32.67 10.01 -7.84
CA ARG A 76 -31.23 10.16 -7.58
C ARG A 76 -30.39 9.60 -8.73
N VAL A 77 -30.75 8.43 -9.26
CA VAL A 77 -30.05 7.82 -10.41
C VAL A 77 -30.08 8.77 -11.61
N LYS A 78 -31.27 9.29 -11.96
CA LYS A 78 -31.42 10.26 -13.06
C LYS A 78 -30.63 11.54 -12.85
N ARG A 79 -30.63 12.09 -11.62
CA ARG A 79 -29.86 13.32 -11.32
C ARG A 79 -28.35 13.07 -11.43
N ALA A 80 -27.85 11.94 -10.93
CA ALA A 80 -26.44 11.57 -11.04
C ALA A 80 -26.02 11.39 -12.52
N GLN A 81 -26.78 10.63 -13.30
CA GLN A 81 -26.53 10.41 -14.73
C GLN A 81 -26.56 11.73 -15.52
N LYS A 82 -27.56 12.59 -15.28
CA LYS A 82 -27.68 13.90 -15.93
C LYS A 82 -26.51 14.82 -15.56
N TYR A 83 -26.12 14.85 -14.28
CA TYR A 83 -24.98 15.63 -13.80
C TYR A 83 -23.67 15.15 -14.45
N ALA A 84 -23.41 13.85 -14.46
CA ALA A 84 -22.21 13.28 -15.05
C ALA A 84 -22.13 13.54 -16.56
N GLN A 85 -23.26 13.43 -17.29
CA GLN A 85 -23.32 13.78 -18.70
C GLN A 85 -23.08 15.27 -18.94
N HIS A 86 -23.65 16.14 -18.08
CA HIS A 86 -23.43 17.58 -18.15
C HIS A 86 -21.95 17.94 -17.93
N VAL A 87 -21.25 17.28 -17.00
CA VAL A 87 -19.81 17.47 -16.77
C VAL A 87 -19.00 17.16 -18.04
N LEU A 88 -19.31 16.09 -18.77
CA LEU A 88 -18.63 15.75 -20.02
C LEU A 88 -18.90 16.74 -21.16
N GLN A 89 -20.09 17.37 -21.17
CA GLN A 89 -20.49 18.36 -22.17
C GLN A 89 -19.89 19.74 -21.94
N LYS A 90 -19.42 20.07 -20.73
CA LYS A 90 -18.75 21.34 -20.46
C LYS A 90 -17.48 21.48 -21.28
N GLU A 91 -17.10 22.72 -21.58
CA GLU A 91 -15.84 23.03 -22.26
C GLU A 91 -14.65 22.43 -21.49
N CYS A 92 -13.73 21.80 -22.22
CA CYS A 92 -12.51 21.23 -21.66
C CYS A 92 -11.46 22.34 -21.55
N ARG A 93 -10.94 22.59 -20.35
CA ARG A 93 -9.96 23.66 -20.14
C ARG A 93 -8.54 23.08 -20.05
N PRO A 94 -7.67 23.31 -21.05
CA PRO A 94 -6.31 22.78 -21.02
C PRO A 94 -5.55 23.21 -19.77
N LYS A 95 -4.81 22.27 -19.17
CA LYS A 95 -4.02 22.40 -17.93
C LYS A 95 -4.81 22.82 -16.69
N PHE A 96 -6.15 22.83 -16.74
CA PHE A 96 -6.97 23.38 -15.65
C PHE A 96 -6.73 22.71 -14.30
N ALA A 97 -6.76 21.38 -14.23
CA ALA A 97 -6.55 20.66 -12.98
C ALA A 97 -5.18 20.98 -12.36
N LYS A 98 -4.11 20.93 -13.18
CA LYS A 98 -2.74 21.24 -12.75
C LYS A 98 -2.61 22.69 -12.27
N THR A 99 -3.11 23.67 -13.02
CA THR A 99 -3.07 25.09 -12.63
C THR A 99 -3.88 25.35 -11.36
N SER A 100 -5.05 24.73 -11.23
CA SER A 100 -5.91 24.88 -10.05
C SER A 100 -5.28 24.27 -8.81
N MET A 101 -4.64 23.11 -8.93
CA MET A 101 -3.86 22.51 -7.85
C MET A 101 -2.70 23.41 -7.42
N ALA A 102 -1.94 23.95 -8.36
CA ALA A 102 -0.83 24.86 -8.09
C ALA A 102 -1.29 26.13 -7.36
N MET A 103 -2.44 26.71 -7.74
CA MET A 103 -3.01 27.85 -7.01
C MET A 103 -3.50 27.46 -5.61
N LEU A 104 -4.14 26.29 -5.47
CA LEU A 104 -4.78 25.89 -4.22
C LEU A 104 -3.79 25.42 -3.14
N PHE A 105 -2.62 24.91 -3.55
CA PHE A 105 -1.60 24.36 -2.67
C PHE A 105 -0.25 25.10 -2.75
N GLU A 106 -0.12 26.09 -3.63
CA GLU A 106 1.07 26.93 -3.81
C GLU A 106 2.35 26.08 -3.94
N HIS A 107 3.33 26.32 -3.08
CA HIS A 107 4.62 25.63 -3.02
C HIS A 107 4.53 24.16 -2.60
N ARG A 108 3.34 23.65 -2.28
CA ARG A 108 3.09 22.27 -1.83
C ARG A 108 2.63 21.33 -2.96
N TYR A 109 2.62 21.83 -4.20
CA TYR A 109 2.28 21.05 -5.40
C TYR A 109 3.29 21.31 -6.53
N SER A 110 3.91 20.24 -7.03
CA SER A 110 4.99 20.30 -8.02
C SER A 110 4.43 20.19 -9.44
N VAL A 111 4.28 21.32 -10.10
CA VAL A 111 3.65 21.45 -11.44
C VAL A 111 4.29 20.55 -12.51
N ASP A 112 5.62 20.44 -12.50
CA ASP A 112 6.41 19.73 -13.51
C ASP A 112 6.80 18.31 -13.10
N LEU A 113 6.13 17.76 -12.09
CA LEU A 113 6.40 16.40 -11.64
C LEU A 113 5.99 15.37 -12.70
N LEU A 114 6.91 14.46 -13.01
CA LEU A 114 6.64 13.35 -13.92
C LEU A 114 5.74 12.30 -13.23
N PRO A 115 4.63 11.89 -13.87
CA PRO A 115 3.69 10.91 -13.29
C PRO A 115 4.30 9.53 -13.00
N PHE A 116 5.26 9.12 -13.83
CA PHE A 116 5.86 7.80 -13.79
C PHE A 116 7.38 7.90 -13.74
N VAL A 117 8.01 6.87 -13.20
CA VAL A 117 9.47 6.76 -13.15
C VAL A 117 10.02 6.53 -14.56
N GLN A 118 10.89 7.43 -15.02
CA GLN A 118 11.56 7.32 -16.32
C GLN A 118 13.07 7.06 -16.18
N LYS A 119 13.65 7.40 -15.03
CA LYS A 119 15.06 7.18 -14.71
C LYS A 119 15.18 6.71 -13.26
N ALA A 120 16.22 5.93 -12.96
CA ALA A 120 16.53 5.59 -11.59
C ALA A 120 16.97 6.87 -10.82
N PRO A 121 16.57 7.04 -9.55
CA PRO A 121 16.97 8.19 -8.76
C PRO A 121 18.49 8.22 -8.58
N LYS A 122 19.08 9.40 -8.77
CA LYS A 122 20.50 9.66 -8.48
C LYS A 122 20.65 10.19 -7.05
N ASP A 123 21.77 9.89 -6.41
CA ASP A 123 22.03 10.23 -4.99
C ASP A 123 21.90 11.73 -4.64
N SER A 124 21.92 12.63 -5.63
CA SER A 124 21.81 14.09 -5.48
C SER A 124 20.39 14.67 -5.52
N GLU A 125 19.35 13.88 -5.81
CA GLU A 125 17.96 14.37 -5.95
C GLU A 125 17.17 14.26 -4.62
N ALA A 126 16.14 15.10 -4.44
CA ALA A 126 15.26 15.08 -3.25
C ALA A 126 14.59 13.71 -3.01
N GLU A 127 14.50 12.90 -4.07
CA GLU A 127 14.04 11.50 -4.07
C GLU A 127 14.94 10.54 -3.27
N SER A 128 16.18 10.97 -2.98
CA SER A 128 17.19 10.18 -2.28
C SER A 128 17.12 10.27 -0.76
N LYS A 129 16.13 11.00 -0.20
CA LYS A 129 15.91 11.03 1.27
C LYS A 129 15.14 9.80 1.77
N TYR A 130 14.20 9.30 0.99
CA TYR A 130 13.21 8.33 1.45
C TYR A 130 13.34 6.95 0.78
N ASP A 131 12.98 5.91 1.54
CA ASP A 131 12.72 4.57 1.04
C ASP A 131 11.21 4.45 0.66
N PRO A 132 10.76 3.35 0.01
CA PRO A 132 9.35 3.18 -0.35
C PRO A 132 8.39 3.41 0.82
N PRO A 133 7.19 3.98 0.58
CA PRO A 133 6.64 4.41 -0.72
C PRO A 133 7.03 5.83 -1.16
N PHE A 134 7.77 6.58 -0.34
CA PHE A 134 7.98 8.02 -0.54
C PHE A 134 9.23 8.35 -1.37
N GLY A 135 10.07 7.34 -1.66
CA GLY A 135 11.25 7.45 -2.49
C GLY A 135 11.85 6.08 -2.74
N PHE A 136 12.96 6.01 -3.47
CA PHE A 136 13.64 4.75 -3.79
C PHE A 136 15.12 4.75 -3.41
N ARG A 137 15.53 5.51 -2.38
CA ARG A 137 16.93 5.68 -1.96
C ARG A 137 17.74 4.37 -1.94
N LYS A 138 17.32 3.37 -1.17
CA LYS A 138 18.02 2.06 -1.09
C LYS A 138 17.67 1.07 -2.20
N PHE A 139 16.83 1.48 -3.14
CA PHE A 139 16.24 0.61 -4.17
C PHE A 139 16.54 1.08 -5.59
N SER A 140 17.38 2.12 -5.78
CA SER A 140 17.73 2.67 -7.10
C SER A 140 18.21 1.58 -8.08
N GLY A 141 19.06 0.64 -7.64
CA GLY A 141 19.49 -0.49 -8.47
C GLY A 141 18.34 -1.41 -8.92
N LYS A 142 17.35 -1.67 -8.05
CA LYS A 142 16.16 -2.45 -8.43
C LYS A 142 15.25 -1.67 -9.39
N VAL A 143 15.13 -0.36 -9.20
CA VAL A 143 14.41 0.52 -10.13
C VAL A 143 15.06 0.46 -11.50
N GLN A 144 16.39 0.61 -11.56
CA GLN A 144 17.15 0.54 -12.81
C GLN A 144 16.91 -0.78 -13.55
N THR A 145 17.02 -1.92 -12.86
CA THR A 145 16.72 -3.24 -13.45
C THR A 145 15.29 -3.35 -13.98
N LEU A 146 14.31 -2.79 -13.27
CA LEU A 146 12.93 -2.77 -13.76
C LEU A 146 12.79 -1.88 -15.00
N LEU A 147 13.37 -0.68 -15.01
CA LEU A 147 13.30 0.24 -16.14
C LEU A 147 13.92 -0.35 -17.41
N GLU A 148 14.96 -1.18 -17.28
CA GLU A 148 15.56 -1.93 -18.40
C GLU A 148 14.63 -2.98 -19.01
N LEU A 149 13.66 -3.50 -18.25
CA LEU A 149 12.65 -4.45 -18.71
C LEU A 149 11.41 -3.75 -19.30
N LEU A 150 11.21 -2.48 -19.01
CA LEU A 150 10.06 -1.70 -19.43
C LEU A 150 10.42 -0.84 -20.65
N PRO A 151 9.88 -1.12 -21.85
CA PRO A 151 10.24 -0.37 -23.05
C PRO A 151 9.58 1.01 -23.13
N GLU A 152 8.58 1.28 -22.29
CA GLU A 152 7.84 2.54 -22.26
C GLU A 152 7.61 3.02 -20.82
N HIS A 153 7.69 4.34 -20.61
CA HIS A 153 7.64 4.95 -19.27
C HIS A 153 6.66 6.12 -19.15
N ASP A 154 5.84 6.38 -20.17
CA ASP A 154 4.87 7.49 -20.20
C ASP A 154 3.50 7.04 -20.71
N LEU A 155 2.49 7.92 -20.72
CA LEU A 155 1.21 7.63 -21.36
C LEU A 155 1.40 7.29 -22.86
N PRO A 156 0.57 6.41 -23.43
CA PRO A 156 0.51 6.15 -24.86
C PRO A 156 0.35 7.43 -25.68
N GLU A 157 1.00 7.49 -26.86
CA GLU A 157 1.02 8.68 -27.73
C GLU A 157 -0.37 9.21 -28.07
N HIS A 158 -1.35 8.33 -28.33
CA HIS A 158 -2.71 8.75 -28.67
C HIS A 158 -3.41 9.52 -27.55
N LEU A 159 -3.03 9.29 -26.28
CA LEU A 159 -3.52 10.07 -25.15
C LEU A 159 -2.72 11.36 -25.01
N LYS A 160 -1.40 11.32 -25.20
CA LYS A 160 -0.54 12.52 -25.13
C LYS A 160 -0.87 13.54 -26.23
N ALA A 161 -1.27 13.08 -27.41
CA ALA A 161 -1.65 13.92 -28.54
C ALA A 161 -3.00 14.63 -28.37
N LYS A 162 -3.81 14.28 -27.36
CA LYS A 162 -5.05 14.99 -27.08
C LYS A 162 -4.76 16.40 -26.58
N THR A 163 -5.43 17.38 -27.20
CA THR A 163 -5.35 18.79 -26.79
C THR A 163 -5.95 19.05 -25.42
N CYS A 164 -6.92 18.22 -25.02
CA CYS A 164 -7.49 18.23 -23.69
C CYS A 164 -7.95 16.82 -23.29
N ARG A 165 -7.58 16.38 -22.09
CA ARG A 165 -7.86 15.06 -21.51
C ARG A 165 -8.79 15.20 -20.31
N ARG A 166 -9.96 14.56 -20.41
CA ARG A 166 -10.87 14.35 -19.29
C ARG A 166 -10.62 13.00 -18.65
N CYS A 167 -10.36 13.01 -17.36
CA CYS A 167 -10.10 11.80 -16.60
C CYS A 167 -11.13 11.59 -15.52
N VAL A 168 -11.45 10.32 -15.27
CA VAL A 168 -12.24 9.92 -14.10
C VAL A 168 -11.45 8.92 -13.28
N VAL A 169 -11.33 9.19 -11.98
CA VAL A 169 -10.85 8.22 -11.00
C VAL A 169 -12.07 7.50 -10.43
N VAL A 170 -12.12 6.18 -10.61
CA VAL A 170 -13.19 5.32 -10.11
C VAL A 170 -12.68 4.62 -8.85
N GLY A 171 -13.17 5.10 -7.71
CA GLY A 171 -12.98 4.47 -6.41
C GLY A 171 -13.82 3.19 -6.29
N SER A 172 -13.62 2.49 -5.18
CA SER A 172 -14.30 1.21 -4.93
C SER A 172 -15.61 1.34 -4.15
N GLY A 173 -16.03 2.56 -3.80
CA GLY A 173 -17.11 2.82 -2.86
C GLY A 173 -18.46 2.17 -3.25
N GLY A 174 -19.14 1.59 -2.26
CA GLY A 174 -20.46 0.96 -2.42
C GLY A 174 -21.53 1.89 -3.01
N ILE A 175 -21.35 3.20 -2.89
CA ILE A 175 -22.23 4.23 -3.47
C ILE A 175 -22.41 4.10 -4.99
N LEU A 176 -21.49 3.46 -5.71
CA LEU A 176 -21.62 3.26 -7.16
C LEU A 176 -22.72 2.27 -7.54
N HIS A 177 -23.01 1.29 -6.67
CA HIS A 177 -23.99 0.26 -6.95
C HIS A 177 -25.38 0.87 -7.08
N GLY A 178 -26.06 0.59 -8.19
CA GLY A 178 -27.38 1.15 -8.50
C GLY A 178 -27.40 2.60 -8.98
N LEU A 179 -26.26 3.31 -9.10
CA LEU A 179 -26.21 4.64 -9.73
C LEU A 179 -26.13 4.58 -11.27
N GLU A 180 -25.88 3.40 -11.83
CA GLU A 180 -25.88 3.16 -13.29
C GLU A 180 -25.04 4.18 -14.09
N LEU A 181 -23.88 4.57 -13.56
CA LEU A 181 -22.99 5.56 -14.18
C LEU A 181 -22.11 4.96 -15.29
N GLY A 182 -22.16 3.64 -15.50
CA GLY A 182 -21.16 2.92 -16.30
C GLY A 182 -21.05 3.41 -17.74
N HIS A 183 -22.18 3.72 -18.38
CA HIS A 183 -22.17 4.29 -19.73
C HIS A 183 -21.44 5.63 -19.78
N THR A 184 -21.70 6.52 -18.83
CA THR A 184 -21.08 7.85 -18.76
C THR A 184 -19.59 7.76 -18.41
N LEU A 185 -19.20 6.87 -17.48
CA LEU A 185 -17.80 6.66 -17.11
C LEU A 185 -16.94 6.20 -18.30
N ASN A 186 -17.51 5.41 -19.21
CA ASN A 186 -16.81 4.96 -20.42
C ASN A 186 -16.48 6.09 -21.41
N GLN A 187 -17.16 7.23 -21.34
CA GLN A 187 -16.97 8.37 -22.25
C GLN A 187 -15.74 9.23 -21.90
N PHE A 188 -15.18 9.09 -20.69
CA PHE A 188 -13.94 9.80 -20.31
C PHE A 188 -12.75 9.33 -21.16
N ASP A 189 -11.78 10.21 -21.42
CA ASP A 189 -10.59 9.86 -22.19
C ASP A 189 -9.76 8.79 -21.46
N VAL A 190 -9.54 9.01 -20.15
CA VAL A 190 -8.81 8.10 -19.26
C VAL A 190 -9.71 7.70 -18.09
N VAL A 191 -9.88 6.40 -17.90
CA VAL A 191 -10.54 5.82 -16.72
C VAL A 191 -9.49 5.17 -15.84
N ILE A 192 -9.26 5.77 -14.65
CA ILE A 192 -8.32 5.28 -13.65
C ILE A 192 -9.08 4.45 -12.63
N ARG A 193 -8.74 3.16 -12.52
CA ARG A 193 -9.28 2.26 -11.50
C ARG A 193 -8.20 1.80 -10.53
N LEU A 194 -8.64 1.35 -9.37
CA LEU A 194 -7.76 1.11 -8.24
C LEU A 194 -7.88 -0.34 -7.76
N ASN A 195 -6.75 -0.89 -7.31
CA ASN A 195 -6.71 -2.19 -6.66
C ASN A 195 -7.39 -3.29 -7.52
N SER A 196 -8.13 -4.18 -6.84
CA SER A 196 -8.80 -5.34 -7.40
C SER A 196 -10.30 -5.07 -7.61
N ALA A 197 -10.69 -3.80 -7.75
CA ALA A 197 -12.09 -3.42 -7.94
C ALA A 197 -12.57 -3.94 -9.30
N PRO A 198 -13.50 -4.92 -9.32
CA PRO A 198 -13.87 -5.64 -10.53
C PRO A 198 -14.75 -4.77 -11.42
N VAL A 199 -14.68 -5.06 -12.72
CA VAL A 199 -15.58 -4.52 -13.74
C VAL A 199 -16.58 -5.58 -14.18
N GLU A 200 -16.15 -6.84 -14.23
CA GLU A 200 -17.00 -7.95 -14.62
C GLU A 200 -18.15 -8.13 -13.63
N GLY A 201 -19.39 -8.21 -14.14
CA GLY A 201 -20.60 -8.25 -13.32
C GLY A 201 -21.09 -6.90 -12.78
N TYR A 202 -20.34 -5.80 -12.96
CA TYR A 202 -20.69 -4.47 -12.44
C TYR A 202 -20.69 -3.36 -13.51
N SER A 203 -20.55 -3.72 -14.79
CA SER A 203 -20.33 -2.77 -15.89
C SER A 203 -21.43 -1.73 -16.06
N GLU A 204 -22.67 -2.04 -15.68
CA GLU A 204 -23.78 -1.07 -15.65
C GLU A 204 -23.50 0.08 -14.67
N HIS A 205 -22.95 -0.23 -13.50
CA HIS A 205 -22.69 0.74 -12.44
C HIS A 205 -21.36 1.46 -12.63
N VAL A 206 -20.32 0.72 -13.02
CA VAL A 206 -18.94 1.24 -13.01
C VAL A 206 -18.32 1.37 -14.40
N GLY A 207 -18.98 0.91 -15.45
CA GLY A 207 -18.47 0.92 -16.82
C GLY A 207 -17.52 -0.24 -17.10
N ASN A 208 -17.18 -0.45 -18.36
CA ASN A 208 -16.27 -1.52 -18.82
C ASN A 208 -14.95 -1.00 -19.43
N LYS A 209 -14.77 0.31 -19.50
CA LYS A 209 -13.50 0.92 -19.89
C LYS A 209 -12.56 0.99 -18.70
N THR A 210 -11.32 0.56 -18.91
CA THR A 210 -10.18 0.89 -18.07
C THR A 210 -9.12 1.48 -18.99
N THR A 211 -8.37 2.46 -18.49
CA THR A 211 -7.20 3.00 -19.21
C THR A 211 -5.96 2.87 -18.33
N ILE A 212 -6.12 3.09 -17.03
CA ILE A 212 -5.09 2.87 -16.02
C ILE A 212 -5.69 2.00 -14.92
N ARG A 213 -5.01 0.89 -14.59
CA ARG A 213 -5.21 0.20 -13.31
C ARG A 213 -4.01 0.50 -12.42
N MET A 214 -4.23 1.30 -11.39
CA MET A 214 -3.21 1.63 -10.40
C MET A 214 -3.35 0.71 -9.19
N THR A 215 -2.32 -0.07 -8.90
CA THR A 215 -2.36 -1.09 -7.84
C THR A 215 -0.97 -1.46 -7.33
N TYR A 216 -0.92 -2.34 -6.35
CA TYR A 216 0.27 -2.91 -5.72
C TYR A 216 0.08 -4.43 -5.60
N PRO A 217 1.10 -5.23 -5.24
CA PRO A 217 1.00 -6.70 -5.31
C PRO A 217 -0.23 -7.29 -4.61
N GLU A 218 -0.50 -6.87 -3.37
CA GLU A 218 -1.70 -7.31 -2.65
C GLU A 218 -2.98 -6.64 -3.17
N GLY A 219 -2.90 -5.46 -3.78
CA GLY A 219 -4.07 -4.81 -4.39
C GLY A 219 -4.44 -5.39 -5.76
N ALA A 220 -3.60 -6.18 -6.42
CA ALA A 220 -3.79 -6.53 -7.83
C ALA A 220 -4.96 -7.53 -8.02
N PRO A 221 -5.75 -7.41 -9.11
CA PRO A 221 -6.74 -8.44 -9.47
C PRO A 221 -6.10 -9.83 -9.59
N LEU A 222 -6.75 -10.83 -9.04
CA LEU A 222 -6.30 -12.23 -9.13
C LEU A 222 -6.80 -12.93 -10.40
N SER A 223 -7.88 -12.43 -11.01
CA SER A 223 -8.47 -12.97 -12.23
C SER A 223 -7.85 -12.34 -13.46
N ASP A 224 -7.50 -13.16 -14.45
CA ASP A 224 -7.02 -12.71 -15.76
C ASP A 224 -8.10 -11.88 -16.51
N LEU A 225 -9.39 -12.07 -16.18
CA LEU A 225 -10.52 -11.35 -16.82
C LEU A 225 -10.57 -9.86 -16.48
N GLU A 226 -9.87 -9.44 -15.42
CA GLU A 226 -9.82 -8.05 -14.96
C GLU A 226 -8.66 -7.23 -15.59
N TYR A 227 -7.94 -7.83 -16.55
CA TYR A 227 -6.85 -7.19 -17.29
C TYR A 227 -7.19 -7.11 -18.78
N TYR A 228 -7.41 -5.91 -19.29
CA TYR A 228 -7.67 -5.70 -20.71
C TYR A 228 -6.40 -5.33 -21.47
N SER A 229 -6.28 -5.76 -22.73
CA SER A 229 -5.05 -5.67 -23.53
C SER A 229 -4.52 -4.24 -23.78
N ASN A 230 -5.35 -3.22 -23.61
CA ASN A 230 -4.97 -1.81 -23.79
C ASN A 230 -4.81 -1.05 -22.46
N ASP A 231 -4.99 -1.73 -21.32
CA ASP A 231 -4.84 -1.12 -20.00
C ASP A 231 -3.36 -0.81 -19.74
N LEU A 232 -3.10 0.31 -19.08
CA LEU A 232 -1.82 0.55 -18.42
C LEU A 232 -1.88 0.01 -17.00
N PHE A 233 -0.95 -0.88 -16.66
CA PHE A 233 -0.74 -1.34 -15.30
C PHE A 233 0.24 -0.40 -14.60
N VAL A 234 -0.25 0.42 -13.67
CA VAL A 234 0.58 1.35 -12.90
C VAL A 234 0.86 0.73 -11.53
N ALA A 235 2.11 0.30 -11.33
CA ALA A 235 2.57 -0.31 -10.10
C ALA A 235 2.92 0.75 -9.05
N VAL A 236 2.36 0.60 -7.86
CA VAL A 236 2.73 1.34 -6.64
C VAL A 236 3.58 0.44 -5.77
N LEU A 237 4.82 0.85 -5.50
CA LEU A 237 5.80 0.07 -4.74
C LEU A 237 5.88 0.57 -3.31
N PHE A 238 5.35 -0.20 -2.35
CA PHE A 238 5.30 0.15 -0.93
C PHE A 238 6.45 -0.45 -0.12
N LYS A 239 7.02 -1.58 -0.57
CA LYS A 239 8.06 -2.32 0.16
C LYS A 239 9.01 -3.08 -0.75
N SER A 240 10.14 -3.53 -0.18
CA SER A 240 11.24 -4.20 -0.89
C SER A 240 10.82 -5.37 -1.80
N VAL A 241 9.86 -6.18 -1.35
CA VAL A 241 9.40 -7.37 -2.08
C VAL A 241 8.50 -7.04 -3.28
N ASP A 242 7.95 -5.82 -3.34
CA ASP A 242 7.09 -5.39 -4.45
C ASP A 242 7.90 -5.27 -5.75
N PHE A 243 9.17 -4.89 -5.66
CA PHE A 243 10.10 -4.86 -6.79
C PHE A 243 10.33 -6.26 -7.38
N ASN A 244 10.52 -7.25 -6.51
CA ASN A 244 10.72 -8.63 -6.93
C ASN A 244 9.44 -9.17 -7.60
N TRP A 245 8.27 -8.84 -7.03
CA TRP A 245 6.98 -9.19 -7.61
C TRP A 245 6.78 -8.58 -8.98
N LEU A 246 6.99 -7.27 -9.13
CA LEU A 246 6.83 -6.59 -10.41
C LEU A 246 7.78 -7.16 -11.47
N GLN A 247 9.04 -7.41 -11.11
CA GLN A 247 10.00 -8.03 -12.02
C GLN A 247 9.51 -9.41 -12.49
N ALA A 248 9.00 -10.24 -11.58
CA ALA A 248 8.47 -11.55 -11.93
C ALA A 248 7.25 -11.45 -12.86
N MET A 249 6.32 -10.51 -12.61
CA MET A 249 5.14 -10.30 -13.46
C MET A 249 5.54 -9.88 -14.88
N VAL A 250 6.48 -8.94 -15.01
CA VAL A 250 6.98 -8.44 -16.31
C VAL A 250 7.73 -9.53 -17.08
N LYS A 251 8.47 -10.40 -16.39
CA LYS A 251 9.20 -11.53 -17.00
C LYS A 251 8.35 -12.78 -17.22
N HIS A 252 7.10 -12.79 -16.75
CA HIS A 252 6.25 -13.97 -16.70
C HIS A 252 6.88 -15.15 -15.93
N GLU A 253 7.58 -14.83 -14.84
CA GLU A 253 8.25 -15.77 -13.95
C GLU A 253 7.43 -16.02 -12.68
N THR A 254 7.67 -17.16 -12.04
CA THR A 254 7.07 -17.48 -10.73
C THR A 254 7.84 -16.83 -9.60
N LEU A 255 7.11 -16.33 -8.61
CA LEU A 255 7.72 -15.78 -7.40
C LEU A 255 8.23 -16.90 -6.50
N PRO A 256 9.47 -16.81 -6.00
CA PRO A 256 9.97 -17.75 -5.01
C PRO A 256 9.05 -17.80 -3.79
N PHE A 257 8.79 -19.02 -3.28
CA PHE A 257 7.92 -19.24 -2.13
C PHE A 257 8.27 -18.35 -0.93
N TRP A 258 9.57 -18.21 -0.62
CA TRP A 258 10.05 -17.38 0.48
C TRP A 258 9.67 -15.90 0.34
N VAL A 259 9.62 -15.37 -0.89
CA VAL A 259 9.20 -13.98 -1.16
C VAL A 259 7.70 -13.82 -0.91
N ARG A 260 6.90 -14.85 -1.23
CA ARG A 260 5.45 -14.84 -1.03
C ARG A 260 5.04 -14.65 0.43
N LEU A 261 5.86 -15.15 1.37
CA LEU A 261 5.62 -15.03 2.82
C LEU A 261 5.69 -13.59 3.35
N PHE A 262 6.24 -12.65 2.59
CA PHE A 262 6.31 -11.23 2.96
C PHE A 262 5.06 -10.42 2.54
N PHE A 263 4.13 -11.03 1.81
CA PHE A 263 2.83 -10.42 1.52
C PHE A 263 1.82 -10.84 2.59
N TRP A 264 1.00 -9.88 3.03
CA TRP A 264 0.03 -10.14 4.10
C TRP A 264 -1.23 -10.88 3.62
N LYS A 265 -1.40 -11.00 2.29
CA LYS A 265 -2.42 -11.81 1.62
C LYS A 265 -1.89 -12.33 0.28
N GLN A 266 -2.69 -13.15 -0.39
CA GLN A 266 -2.40 -13.65 -1.73
C GLN A 266 -2.21 -12.50 -2.73
N VAL A 267 -1.23 -12.66 -3.60
CA VAL A 267 -0.89 -11.73 -4.69
C VAL A 267 -1.10 -12.42 -6.03
N ALA A 268 -1.31 -11.65 -7.10
CA ALA A 268 -1.40 -12.22 -8.43
C ALA A 268 -0.09 -12.94 -8.80
N GLU A 269 -0.21 -14.13 -9.38
CA GLU A 269 0.93 -14.93 -9.84
C GLU A 269 1.29 -14.65 -11.31
N LYS A 270 0.38 -13.97 -12.02
CA LYS A 270 0.54 -13.56 -13.41
C LYS A 270 -0.26 -12.27 -13.64
N ILE A 271 0.29 -11.39 -14.48
CA ILE A 271 -0.45 -10.28 -15.08
C ILE A 271 -0.37 -10.49 -16.60
N PRO A 272 -1.50 -10.73 -17.28
CA PRO A 272 -1.52 -11.08 -18.71
C PRO A 272 -1.35 -9.84 -19.62
N LEU A 273 -0.38 -8.98 -19.31
CA LEU A 273 -0.06 -7.77 -20.09
C LEU A 273 1.39 -7.83 -20.60
N GLN A 274 1.65 -7.19 -21.74
CA GLN A 274 3.02 -7.07 -22.26
C GLN A 274 3.83 -6.02 -21.46
N PRO A 275 5.16 -6.12 -21.37
CA PRO A 275 6.01 -5.17 -20.64
C PRO A 275 5.74 -3.69 -20.97
N LYS A 276 5.40 -3.37 -22.23
CA LYS A 276 5.06 -2.01 -22.66
C LYS A 276 3.85 -1.39 -21.97
N HIS A 277 3.00 -2.18 -21.32
CA HIS A 277 1.82 -1.70 -20.59
C HIS A 277 2.10 -1.37 -19.12
N PHE A 278 3.28 -1.72 -18.60
CA PHE A 278 3.62 -1.48 -17.20
C PHE A 278 4.26 -0.11 -17.02
N ARG A 279 3.88 0.58 -15.95
CA ARG A 279 4.50 1.82 -15.46
C ARG A 279 4.77 1.69 -13.97
N ILE A 280 5.77 2.41 -13.47
CA ILE A 280 6.01 2.54 -12.04
C ILE A 280 5.57 3.95 -11.65
N LEU A 281 4.66 4.07 -10.68
CA LEU A 281 4.25 5.37 -10.14
C LEU A 281 5.47 6.12 -9.60
N ASN A 282 5.60 7.40 -9.91
CA ASN A 282 6.63 8.23 -9.30
C ASN A 282 6.37 8.35 -7.78
N PRO A 283 7.28 7.88 -6.90
CA PRO A 283 7.08 7.91 -5.45
C PRO A 283 7.02 9.34 -4.89
N VAL A 284 7.53 10.33 -5.62
CA VAL A 284 7.42 11.74 -5.23
C VAL A 284 5.96 12.20 -5.21
N ILE A 285 5.08 11.65 -6.05
CA ILE A 285 3.63 11.93 -5.98
C ILE A 285 3.08 11.48 -4.63
N ILE A 286 3.49 10.31 -4.14
CA ILE A 286 3.05 9.79 -2.84
C ILE A 286 3.58 10.69 -1.71
N LYS A 287 4.87 11.07 -1.79
CA LYS A 287 5.51 11.97 -0.83
C LYS A 287 4.83 13.34 -0.79
N GLU A 288 4.60 13.97 -1.93
CA GLU A 288 3.92 15.26 -2.04
C GLU A 288 2.49 15.16 -1.50
N THR A 289 1.75 14.13 -1.91
CA THR A 289 0.39 13.86 -1.40
C THR A 289 0.40 13.77 0.13
N ALA A 290 1.35 13.02 0.69
CA ALA A 290 1.42 12.77 2.13
C ALA A 290 1.86 13.99 2.94
N PHE A 291 3.05 14.52 2.66
CA PHE A 291 3.71 15.49 3.53
C PHE A 291 3.43 16.93 3.15
N ASP A 292 3.29 17.22 1.86
CA ASP A 292 3.17 18.59 1.36
C ASP A 292 1.67 18.98 1.31
N ILE A 293 0.82 18.14 0.72
CA ILE A 293 -0.62 18.40 0.55
C ILE A 293 -1.41 18.07 1.83
N LEU A 294 -1.35 16.81 2.29
CA LEU A 294 -2.11 16.33 3.46
C LEU A 294 -1.44 16.67 4.80
N GLN A 295 -0.19 17.13 4.79
CA GLN A 295 0.57 17.51 5.98
C GLN A 295 0.70 16.40 7.04
N TYR A 296 0.82 15.16 6.58
CA TYR A 296 1.18 14.05 7.46
C TYR A 296 2.60 14.23 8.00
N SER A 297 2.83 13.69 9.19
CA SER A 297 4.17 13.70 9.78
C SER A 297 5.11 12.76 9.01
N GLU A 298 6.36 13.21 8.84
CA GLU A 298 7.40 12.35 8.27
C GLU A 298 7.54 11.05 9.07
N PRO A 299 7.89 9.92 8.42
CA PRO A 299 8.00 8.63 9.09
C PRO A 299 9.06 8.69 10.20
N GLN A 300 8.67 8.28 11.41
CA GLN A 300 9.60 8.18 12.53
C GLN A 300 9.92 6.71 12.81
N SER A 301 11.19 6.41 13.10
CA SER A 301 11.59 5.07 13.57
C SER A 301 11.05 4.86 14.98
N ARG A 302 9.90 4.19 15.10
CA ARG A 302 9.25 3.89 16.38
C ARG A 302 9.41 2.41 16.75
N PHE A 303 9.62 2.14 18.03
CA PHE A 303 9.71 0.78 18.57
C PHE A 303 8.34 0.06 18.56
N TRP A 304 7.24 0.80 18.65
CA TRP A 304 5.87 0.26 18.59
C TRP A 304 4.90 1.25 17.94
N GLY A 305 3.86 0.73 17.27
CA GLY A 305 2.90 1.50 16.49
C GLY A 305 3.31 1.70 15.02
N ARG A 306 2.34 2.06 14.18
CA ARG A 306 2.56 2.47 12.78
C ARG A 306 2.09 3.91 12.61
N ASP A 307 2.86 4.73 11.90
CA ASP A 307 2.45 6.09 11.59
C ASP A 307 1.33 6.06 10.54
N LYS A 308 0.26 6.83 10.77
CA LYS A 308 -0.84 7.04 9.82
C LYS A 308 -0.45 8.07 8.76
N ASN A 309 0.67 7.85 8.08
CA ASN A 309 1.29 8.83 7.21
C ASN A 309 1.36 8.41 5.74
N VAL A 310 0.78 7.26 5.39
CA VAL A 310 0.63 6.85 3.99
C VAL A 310 -0.79 7.19 3.55
N PRO A 311 -0.99 7.97 2.48
CA PRO A 311 -2.32 8.22 1.94
C PRO A 311 -2.92 6.95 1.31
N THR A 312 -4.25 6.87 1.22
CA THR A 312 -4.87 5.79 0.44
C THR A 312 -4.47 5.87 -1.04
N ILE A 313 -4.47 4.72 -1.71
CA ILE A 313 -4.23 4.67 -3.16
C ILE A 313 -5.25 5.53 -3.94
N GLY A 314 -6.46 5.72 -3.39
CA GLY A 314 -7.48 6.60 -3.94
C GLY A 314 -7.02 8.04 -4.00
N VAL A 315 -6.56 8.60 -2.89
CA VAL A 315 -6.08 9.99 -2.86
C VAL A 315 -4.82 10.18 -3.70
N ILE A 316 -3.90 9.20 -3.68
CA ILE A 316 -2.71 9.19 -4.55
C ILE A 316 -3.14 9.24 -6.03
N ALA A 317 -4.18 8.49 -6.41
CA ALA A 317 -4.70 8.47 -7.77
C ALA A 317 -5.33 9.80 -8.18
N VAL A 318 -6.01 10.48 -7.25
CA VAL A 318 -6.56 11.82 -7.49
C VAL A 318 -5.44 12.79 -7.81
N VAL A 319 -4.38 12.83 -6.99
CA VAL A 319 -3.24 13.72 -7.23
C VAL A 319 -2.55 13.36 -8.55
N LEU A 320 -2.29 12.07 -8.81
CA LEU A 320 -1.77 11.59 -10.10
C LEU A 320 -2.62 12.07 -11.29
N ALA A 321 -3.95 11.97 -11.20
CA ALA A 321 -4.86 12.41 -12.25
C ALA A 321 -4.70 13.91 -12.57
N THR A 322 -4.42 14.75 -11.56
CA THR A 322 -4.18 16.19 -11.80
C THR A 322 -2.88 16.48 -12.55
N HIS A 323 -1.86 15.60 -12.45
CA HIS A 323 -0.65 15.70 -13.26
C HIS A 323 -0.85 15.17 -14.69
N LEU A 324 -1.75 14.19 -14.86
CA LEU A 324 -2.01 13.52 -16.13
C LEU A 324 -3.05 14.24 -17.00
N CYS A 325 -3.95 15.02 -16.42
CA CYS A 325 -5.20 15.39 -17.06
C CYS A 325 -5.54 16.87 -16.92
N ASP A 326 -6.36 17.37 -17.83
CA ASP A 326 -6.78 18.76 -17.87
C ASP A 326 -8.03 18.97 -17.01
N GLU A 327 -8.96 18.00 -17.04
CA GLU A 327 -10.16 17.96 -16.19
C GLU A 327 -10.21 16.63 -15.45
N VAL A 328 -10.53 16.66 -14.15
CA VAL A 328 -10.56 15.47 -13.29
C VAL A 328 -11.93 15.32 -12.63
N SER A 329 -12.51 14.12 -12.75
CA SER A 329 -13.73 13.72 -12.08
C SER A 329 -13.49 12.50 -11.19
N LEU A 330 -14.33 12.32 -10.19
CA LEU A 330 -14.28 11.25 -9.20
C LEU A 330 -15.63 10.53 -9.19
N ALA A 331 -15.60 9.21 -9.03
CA ALA A 331 -16.80 8.41 -8.82
C ALA A 331 -16.51 7.31 -7.80
N GLY A 332 -17.42 7.05 -6.86
CA GLY A 332 -17.24 6.00 -5.85
C GLY A 332 -16.24 6.36 -4.75
N PHE A 333 -16.12 7.65 -4.45
CA PHE A 333 -15.34 8.18 -3.33
C PHE A 333 -16.26 8.61 -2.18
N GLY A 334 -15.69 8.73 -0.99
CA GLY A 334 -16.40 9.14 0.22
C GLY A 334 -16.62 7.98 1.18
N TYR A 335 -16.60 8.31 2.47
CA TYR A 335 -16.85 7.38 3.56
C TYR A 335 -17.91 7.98 4.47
N ASP A 336 -19.13 7.43 4.41
CA ASP A 336 -20.17 7.81 5.37
C ASP A 336 -20.02 6.99 6.65
N LEU A 337 -19.10 7.42 7.51
CA LEU A 337 -18.82 6.75 8.79
C LEU A 337 -20.01 6.81 9.76
N SER A 338 -21.05 7.61 9.48
CA SER A 338 -22.29 7.63 10.26
C SER A 338 -23.19 6.42 9.98
N GLN A 339 -22.97 5.74 8.84
CA GLN A 339 -23.70 4.56 8.41
C GLN A 339 -22.78 3.31 8.38
N PRO A 340 -22.34 2.79 9.55
CA PRO A 340 -21.34 1.72 9.61
C PRO A 340 -21.76 0.40 8.96
N ARG A 341 -23.08 0.18 8.80
CA ARG A 341 -23.67 -1.04 8.21
C ARG A 341 -23.99 -0.90 6.71
N THR A 342 -23.58 0.19 6.06
CA THR A 342 -23.64 0.25 4.59
C THR A 342 -22.41 -0.43 3.99
N PRO A 343 -22.54 -1.01 2.79
CA PRO A 343 -21.40 -1.61 2.09
C PRO A 343 -20.30 -0.59 1.83
N LEU A 344 -19.07 -0.99 2.14
CA LEU A 344 -17.86 -0.21 1.88
C LEU A 344 -17.54 -0.25 0.39
N HIS A 345 -17.61 -1.42 -0.22
CA HIS A 345 -17.36 -1.60 -1.65
C HIS A 345 -18.61 -1.96 -2.44
N TYR A 346 -18.58 -1.72 -3.75
CA TYR A 346 -19.70 -2.07 -4.63
C TYR A 346 -19.76 -3.57 -4.99
N PHE A 347 -18.74 -4.34 -4.62
CA PHE A 347 -18.52 -5.71 -5.12
C PHE A 347 -18.31 -6.77 -4.04
N ASP A 348 -18.07 -6.38 -2.78
CA ASP A 348 -17.90 -7.31 -1.68
C ASP A 348 -18.88 -7.02 -0.54
N ASN A 349 -18.88 -7.88 0.46
CA ASN A 349 -19.73 -7.79 1.65
C ASN A 349 -19.05 -7.06 2.82
N GLN A 350 -18.00 -6.26 2.57
CA GLN A 350 -17.34 -5.52 3.65
C GLN A 350 -18.17 -4.30 4.05
N CYS A 351 -18.38 -4.12 5.35
CA CYS A 351 -19.08 -2.96 5.88
C CYS A 351 -18.20 -1.71 6.03
N MET A 352 -18.83 -0.53 5.96
CA MET A 352 -18.21 0.78 6.19
C MET A 352 -17.47 0.83 7.55
N ALA A 353 -17.96 0.10 8.55
CA ALA A 353 -17.31 -0.07 9.85
C ALA A 353 -15.85 -0.56 9.77
N ALA A 354 -15.48 -1.32 8.73
CA ALA A 354 -14.11 -1.79 8.52
C ALA A 354 -13.10 -0.63 8.39
N MET A 355 -13.55 0.56 7.97
CA MET A 355 -12.71 1.76 7.89
C MET A 355 -12.24 2.25 9.26
N ASN A 356 -13.00 2.00 10.33
CA ASN A 356 -12.62 2.41 11.69
C ASN A 356 -11.40 1.64 12.22
N PHE A 357 -11.14 0.44 11.68
CA PHE A 357 -10.02 -0.41 12.05
C PHE A 357 -8.78 -0.18 11.19
N GLN A 358 -8.84 0.73 10.20
CA GLN A 358 -7.69 1.06 9.36
C GLN A 358 -6.68 1.90 10.14
N THR A 359 -5.49 1.33 10.34
CA THR A 359 -4.42 1.93 11.14
C THR A 359 -3.32 2.59 10.31
N MET A 360 -3.35 2.44 8.98
CA MET A 360 -2.33 2.97 8.07
C MET A 360 -2.65 4.35 7.50
N HIS A 361 -3.93 4.68 7.38
CA HIS A 361 -4.42 5.87 6.67
C HIS A 361 -5.20 6.79 7.62
N ASN A 362 -5.16 8.10 7.35
CA ASN A 362 -5.97 9.09 8.04
C ASN A 362 -7.12 9.55 7.13
N VAL A 363 -8.12 8.68 7.00
CA VAL A 363 -9.25 8.91 6.09
C VAL A 363 -10.06 10.16 6.40
N THR A 364 -10.06 10.64 7.65
CA THR A 364 -10.68 11.92 8.01
C THR A 364 -9.98 13.09 7.33
N THR A 365 -8.64 13.08 7.28
CA THR A 365 -7.86 14.14 6.62
C THR A 365 -8.01 14.05 5.10
N GLU A 366 -8.01 12.83 4.56
CA GLU A 366 -8.27 12.57 3.14
C GLU A 366 -9.66 13.05 2.70
N THR A 367 -10.70 12.78 3.49
CA THR A 367 -12.06 13.27 3.22
C THR A 367 -12.10 14.81 3.19
N LYS A 368 -11.42 15.48 4.14
CA LYS A 368 -11.32 16.95 4.13
C LYS A 368 -10.62 17.48 2.88
N PHE A 369 -9.56 16.81 2.45
CA PHE A 369 -8.85 17.14 1.21
C PHE A 369 -9.75 16.99 -0.02
N LEU A 370 -10.42 15.85 -0.18
CA LEU A 370 -11.32 15.61 -1.30
C LEU A 370 -12.48 16.62 -1.32
N LEU A 371 -13.07 16.91 -0.15
CA LEU A 371 -14.11 17.93 -0.02
C LEU A 371 -13.62 19.31 -0.44
N LYS A 372 -12.38 19.68 -0.09
CA LYS A 372 -11.76 20.93 -0.51
C LYS A 372 -11.64 20.98 -2.04
N LEU A 373 -11.14 19.92 -2.68
CA LEU A 373 -11.01 19.88 -4.14
C LEU A 373 -12.36 20.04 -4.87
N VAL A 374 -13.41 19.39 -4.36
CA VAL A 374 -14.76 19.46 -4.95
C VAL A 374 -15.32 20.88 -4.78
N LYS A 375 -15.28 21.44 -3.58
CA LYS A 375 -15.81 22.79 -3.29
C LYS A 375 -15.11 23.90 -4.08
N GLU A 376 -13.81 23.79 -4.28
CA GLU A 376 -13.02 24.73 -5.08
C GLU A 376 -13.14 24.47 -6.59
N GLY A 377 -13.89 23.43 -6.99
CA GLY A 377 -14.15 23.10 -8.38
C GLY A 377 -12.96 22.52 -9.15
N VAL A 378 -11.90 22.11 -8.45
CA VAL A 378 -10.71 21.46 -9.02
C VAL A 378 -11.07 20.08 -9.60
N VAL A 379 -11.95 19.36 -8.90
CA VAL A 379 -12.47 18.05 -9.34
C VAL A 379 -13.99 18.02 -9.25
N LYS A 380 -14.63 17.08 -9.97
CA LYS A 380 -16.10 16.87 -9.93
C LYS A 380 -16.44 15.52 -9.32
N ASP A 381 -17.33 15.48 -8.33
CA ASP A 381 -17.84 14.24 -7.74
C ASP A 381 -19.11 13.80 -8.47
N LEU A 382 -19.01 12.77 -9.30
CA LEU A 382 -20.10 12.26 -10.13
C LEU A 382 -21.08 11.38 -9.34
N SER A 383 -20.68 10.92 -8.15
CA SER A 383 -21.45 9.98 -7.32
C SER A 383 -22.12 10.64 -6.11
N GLY A 384 -21.67 11.84 -5.74
CA GLY A 384 -22.16 12.60 -4.59
C GLY A 384 -21.75 12.01 -3.23
N GLY A 385 -20.70 11.19 -3.19
CA GLY A 385 -20.22 10.56 -1.95
C GLY A 385 -19.28 11.43 -1.12
N ILE A 386 -18.65 12.43 -1.73
CA ILE A 386 -17.85 13.46 -1.05
C ILE A 386 -18.74 14.68 -0.76
N TYR A 387 -19.44 15.17 -1.79
CA TYR A 387 -20.37 16.30 -1.71
C TYR A 387 -21.41 16.19 -2.82
N CYS A 388 -22.70 16.15 -2.46
CA CYS A 388 -23.79 15.98 -3.42
C CYS A 388 -24.13 17.33 -4.08
N GLU A 389 -23.80 17.48 -5.37
CA GLU A 389 -24.05 18.70 -6.17
C GLU A 389 -25.36 18.66 -6.97
N PHE A 390 -26.15 17.57 -6.87
CA PHE A 390 -27.32 17.32 -7.72
C PHE A 390 -28.53 16.74 -6.97
#